data_AF-A0A0F4JLT5-F1
#
_entry.id   AF-A0A0F4JLT5-F1
#
_cell.length_a   1.000
_cell.length_b   1.000
_cell.length_c   1.000
_cell.angle_alpha   90.00
_cell.angle_beta   90.00
_cell.angle_gamma   90.00
#
_symmetry.space_group_name_H-M   'P 1'
#
loop_
_entity.id
_entity.type
_entity.pdbx_description
1 polymer ?
#
loop_
_entity_poly.entity_id
_entity_poly.type
_entity_poly.pdbx_seq_one_letter_code
_entity_poly.pdbx_strand_id
1 'polypeptide(L)'
;MLTLAALTRQPEYLLHPLHTVGPEDRVVDRAELLMPGERPARLAGTLLICSPDTVDIGHAHDRLRHWADQGAAGLVLVAEAAPRPPRPLLEAARHAALPLLASGAPVAAWRRTLIPQVAEHRRQEADRHAARLAHLLDYLDSDSSPAGDLLDWLARQLDAEVSLQRDSRISVPPSGRRLSAADSTFTSVHSLRDDDLLLTAHRHHPFSTADQDLLARSAMVLTTRRRTSVPAGGTLLAETLHAVHLAAFQALMTGHIESAQRILGPLLPYLLDTDDVQIAIVNCADTSRDEMLARVETLLSDTGLAVRCPAFDGHIVVVAPHPDPGLPEAPAVTALRRLVADRSRRLSLGISPTLPLQDTATGFALAYDAIAAARLSPTRASVAPLTPGLLDALDLPAAQQWATVLLQPVLSHQLPTVALGLEFEVSAASRILGIHRNTLSRRIHTMLRATGLATDRTADRITLSLALQIHALHGPATDPAPPSHADPRPSHADPRPPPGAATGHRLGRHRARPARAGTHRPAHHQQRYPRPDPPHLGPRGLPGRHHRPTPQPLPGHRPRARPHRRG
;
A
#
# COMPACT_ATOMS: atom_id res chain seq x y z
N MET A 1 31.62 10.57 26.28
CA MET A 1 30.87 11.28 27.34
C MET A 1 31.70 11.30 28.60
N LEU A 2 31.96 12.49 29.11
CA LEU A 2 32.65 12.68 30.39
C LEU A 2 31.62 12.50 31.50
N THR A 3 31.90 11.64 32.47
CA THR A 3 30.94 11.33 33.54
C THR A 3 31.51 11.71 34.90
N LEU A 4 30.65 11.85 35.90
CA LEU A 4 31.10 12.13 37.26
C LEU A 4 32.05 11.04 37.79
N ALA A 5 31.80 9.76 37.50
CA ALA A 5 32.71 8.69 37.92
C ALA A 5 34.02 8.68 37.14
N ALA A 6 34.04 9.17 35.90
CA ALA A 6 35.29 9.39 35.18
C ALA A 6 36.10 10.53 35.81
N LEU A 7 35.44 11.64 36.17
CA LEU A 7 36.07 12.78 36.83
C LEU A 7 36.63 12.44 38.21
N THR A 8 35.90 11.68 39.03
CA THR A 8 36.38 11.27 40.36
C THR A 8 37.58 10.32 40.32
N ARG A 9 37.81 9.64 39.19
CA ARG A 9 39.00 8.80 38.97
C ARG A 9 40.24 9.59 38.54
N GLN A 10 40.09 10.88 38.22
CA GLN A 10 41.22 11.71 37.80
C GLN A 10 41.89 12.36 39.02
N PRO A 11 43.18 12.06 39.28
CA PRO A 11 43.87 12.53 40.48
C PRO A 11 44.09 14.04 40.50
N GLU A 12 44.12 14.69 39.33
CA GLU A 12 44.34 16.12 39.16
C GLU A 12 43.26 17.02 39.79
N TYR A 13 42.05 16.49 40.03
CA TYR A 13 40.92 17.23 40.59
C TYR A 13 40.69 16.97 42.08
N LEU A 14 41.39 15.99 42.67
CA LEU A 14 41.27 15.60 44.08
C LEU A 14 39.80 15.50 44.53
N LEU A 15 38.97 14.88 43.69
CA LEU A 15 37.54 14.80 43.92
C LEU A 15 37.20 13.69 44.91
N HIS A 16 36.61 14.09 46.04
CA HIS A 16 36.14 13.19 47.08
C HIS A 16 34.61 13.18 47.11
N PRO A 17 33.96 12.06 46.82
CA PRO A 17 32.50 11.98 46.93
C PRO A 17 32.06 12.12 48.38
N LEU A 18 31.27 13.16 48.66
CA LEU A 18 30.63 13.39 49.97
C LEU A 18 29.24 12.76 50.02
N HIS A 19 28.56 12.76 48.87
CA HIS A 19 27.30 12.07 48.65
C HIS A 19 27.16 11.67 47.18
N THR A 20 26.99 10.37 46.92
CA THR A 20 26.71 9.83 45.58
C THR A 20 25.33 9.21 45.56
N VAL A 21 24.54 9.54 44.55
CA VAL A 21 23.20 8.99 44.33
C VAL A 21 23.29 7.86 43.32
N GLY A 22 23.19 6.61 43.77
CA GLY A 22 22.95 5.44 42.91
C GLY A 22 23.95 5.19 41.76
N PRO A 23 23.77 4.11 41.00
CA PRO A 23 24.71 3.66 39.97
C PRO A 23 24.61 4.40 38.61
N GLU A 24 23.78 5.44 38.49
CA GLU A 24 23.70 6.20 37.24
C GLU A 24 24.82 7.22 37.18
N ASP A 25 25.89 6.85 36.47
CA ASP A 25 27.04 7.70 36.18
C ASP A 25 26.59 8.94 35.39
N ARG A 26 26.31 10.04 36.09
CA ARG A 26 25.76 11.25 35.46
C ARG A 26 26.79 11.86 34.51
N VAL A 27 26.31 12.22 33.33
CA VAL A 27 27.11 12.90 32.31
C VAL A 27 27.35 14.35 32.71
N VAL A 28 28.61 14.79 32.60
CA VAL A 28 29.02 16.17 32.78
C VAL A 28 29.20 16.81 31.42
N ASP A 29 28.26 17.69 31.12
CA ASP A 29 28.09 18.37 29.84
C ASP A 29 28.70 19.76 29.84
N ARG A 30 28.85 20.35 31.02
CA ARG A 30 29.40 21.68 31.25
C ARG A 30 29.95 21.76 32.67
N ALA A 31 30.95 22.59 32.89
CA ALA A 31 31.38 22.97 34.22
C ALA A 31 31.27 24.49 34.34
N GLU A 32 30.70 24.97 35.45
CA GLU A 32 30.50 26.40 35.68
C GLU A 32 30.92 26.77 37.10
N LEU A 33 31.70 27.84 37.20
CA LEU A 33 32.07 28.41 38.49
C LEU A 33 30.92 29.29 38.97
N LEU A 34 30.40 29.00 40.15
CA LEU A 34 29.33 29.79 40.75
C LEU A 34 29.93 30.81 41.70
N MET A 35 29.71 32.10 41.44
CA MET A 35 30.07 33.17 42.37
C MET A 35 28.90 33.48 43.33
N PRO A 36 29.17 34.12 44.48
CA PRO A 36 28.13 34.50 45.43
C PRO A 36 27.07 35.39 44.77
N GLY A 37 25.80 35.00 44.86
CA GLY A 37 24.67 35.73 44.27
C GLY A 37 24.41 35.47 42.78
N GLU A 38 25.30 34.77 42.07
CA GLU A 38 25.09 34.43 40.66
C GLU A 38 24.11 33.26 40.48
N ARG A 39 23.41 33.29 39.35
CA ARG A 39 22.58 32.19 38.88
C ARG A 39 23.23 31.57 37.65
N PRO A 40 23.43 30.25 37.61
CA PRO A 40 24.01 29.60 36.44
C PRO A 40 23.08 29.75 35.24
N ALA A 41 23.66 29.99 34.07
CA ALA A 41 22.87 30.24 32.85
C ALA A 41 22.10 29.01 32.38
N ARG A 42 22.63 27.80 32.64
CA ARG A 42 22.01 26.52 32.27
C ARG A 42 22.42 25.44 33.27
N LEU A 43 21.43 24.72 33.80
CA LEU A 43 21.64 23.71 34.84
C LEU A 43 21.74 22.28 34.30
N ALA A 44 21.00 21.93 33.24
CA ALA A 44 21.00 20.58 32.70
C ALA A 44 22.41 20.09 32.29
N GLY A 45 22.88 19.02 32.95
CA GLY A 45 24.20 18.41 32.75
C GLY A 45 25.38 19.25 33.26
N THR A 46 25.13 20.36 33.95
CA THR A 46 26.19 21.25 34.45
C THR A 46 26.72 20.76 35.80
N LEU A 47 28.04 20.67 35.92
CA LEU A 47 28.77 20.52 37.17
C LEU A 47 29.03 21.91 37.75
N LEU A 48 28.35 22.22 38.85
CA LEU A 48 28.50 23.51 39.53
C LEU A 48 29.70 23.43 40.47
N ILE A 49 30.58 24.44 40.42
CA ILE A 49 31.79 24.50 41.24
C ILE A 49 31.71 25.76 42.09
N CYS A 50 31.75 25.64 43.41
CA CYS A 50 31.67 26.80 44.30
C CYS A 50 32.49 26.64 45.58
N SER A 51 32.76 27.77 46.23
CA SER A 51 33.24 27.78 47.62
C SER A 51 32.05 27.50 48.56
N PRO A 52 32.25 26.84 49.73
CA PRO A 52 31.20 26.62 50.73
C PRO A 52 30.37 27.86 51.06
N ASP A 53 30.99 29.04 51.09
CA ASP A 53 30.36 30.32 51.46
C ASP A 53 29.42 30.87 50.36
N THR A 54 29.44 30.27 49.16
CA THR A 54 28.64 30.69 48.01
C THR A 54 27.18 30.25 48.14
N VAL A 55 26.94 29.17 48.89
CA VAL A 55 25.61 28.61 49.11
C VAL A 55 25.11 29.09 50.46
N ASP A 56 24.14 29.99 50.43
CA ASP A 56 23.41 30.39 51.63
C ASP A 56 22.75 29.16 52.26
N ILE A 57 23.23 28.80 53.46
CA ILE A 57 22.80 27.62 54.22
C ILE A 57 21.30 27.70 54.53
N GLY A 58 20.76 28.90 54.75
CA GLY A 58 19.33 29.10 55.04
C GLY A 58 18.41 28.73 53.87
N HIS A 59 18.92 28.79 52.64
CA HIS A 59 18.18 28.50 51.41
C HIS A 59 18.75 27.30 50.62
N ALA A 60 19.65 26.52 51.23
CA ALA A 60 20.36 25.45 50.55
C ALA A 60 19.42 24.36 50.02
N HIS A 61 18.36 24.03 50.76
CA HIS A 61 17.38 23.00 50.39
C HIS A 61 16.66 23.34 49.08
N ASP A 62 16.04 24.52 49.01
CA ASP A 62 15.28 24.95 47.83
C ASP A 62 16.17 25.13 46.61
N ARG A 63 17.38 25.67 46.80
CA ARG A 63 18.35 25.85 45.70
C ARG A 63 18.83 24.52 45.13
N LEU A 64 19.25 23.58 45.98
CA LEU A 64 19.75 22.28 45.54
C LEU A 64 18.64 21.46 44.86
N ARG A 65 17.42 21.52 45.40
CA ARG A 65 16.26 20.89 44.77
C ARG A 65 15.97 21.50 43.40
N HIS A 66 15.95 22.84 43.30
CA HIS A 66 15.79 23.51 42.01
C HIS A 66 16.87 23.10 41.01
N TRP A 67 18.14 23.00 41.42
CA TRP A 67 19.23 22.57 40.55
C TRP A 67 19.08 21.11 40.11
N ALA A 68 18.69 20.22 41.01
CA ALA A 68 18.43 18.82 40.69
C ALA A 68 17.25 18.68 39.71
N ASP A 69 16.14 19.40 39.96
CA ASP A 69 14.95 19.41 39.09
C ASP A 69 15.26 19.96 37.69
N GLN A 70 16.20 20.90 37.60
CA GLN A 70 16.70 21.43 36.31
C GLN A 70 17.82 20.58 35.69
N GLY A 71 18.15 19.43 36.29
CA GLY A 71 19.05 18.42 35.72
C GLY A 71 20.54 18.68 35.95
N ALA A 72 20.93 19.40 37.00
CA ALA A 72 22.35 19.57 37.34
C ALA A 72 23.06 18.21 37.49
N ALA A 73 24.27 18.13 36.92
CA ALA A 73 25.07 16.92 37.00
C ALA A 73 25.52 16.68 38.44
N GLY A 74 26.02 17.72 39.12
CA GLY A 74 26.40 17.67 40.53
C GLY A 74 26.91 19.01 41.03
N LEU A 75 27.27 19.05 42.32
CA LEU A 75 27.88 20.21 42.98
C LEU A 75 29.25 19.82 43.54
N VAL A 76 30.27 20.64 43.25
CA VAL A 76 31.63 20.51 43.79
C VAL A 76 31.88 21.67 44.75
N LEU A 77 32.22 21.32 45.99
CA LEU A 77 32.69 22.27 47.01
C LEU A 77 34.20 22.30 47.00
N VAL A 78 34.75 23.47 46.70
CA VAL A 78 36.19 23.71 46.65
C VAL A 78 36.64 24.39 47.94
N ALA A 79 37.60 23.79 48.65
CA ALA A 79 38.24 24.41 49.80
C ALA A 79 39.73 24.01 49.89
N GLU A 80 40.57 24.92 50.38
CA GLU A 80 42.02 24.69 50.51
C GLU A 80 42.38 23.62 51.57
N ALA A 81 41.49 23.38 52.53
CA ALA A 81 41.56 22.28 53.48
C ALA A 81 40.37 21.35 53.27
N ALA A 82 40.55 20.04 53.56
CA ALA A 82 39.53 19.00 53.34
C ALA A 82 38.12 19.48 53.72
N PRO A 83 37.26 19.84 52.75
CA PRO A 83 36.03 20.55 53.05
C PRO A 83 35.11 19.63 53.83
N ARG A 84 34.80 19.99 55.07
CA ARG A 84 33.67 19.41 55.80
C ARG A 84 32.45 20.26 55.48
N PRO A 85 31.54 19.82 54.59
CA PRO A 85 30.35 20.60 54.28
C PRO A 85 29.52 20.80 55.56
N PRO A 86 28.88 21.96 55.75
CA PRO A 86 27.89 22.14 56.80
C PRO A 86 26.84 21.02 56.71
N ARG A 87 26.46 20.42 57.85
CA ARG A 87 25.42 19.36 57.89
C ARG A 87 24.15 19.71 57.11
N PRO A 88 23.60 20.94 57.18
CA PRO A 88 22.39 21.27 56.44
C PRO A 88 22.54 21.17 54.92
N LEU A 89 23.74 21.46 54.40
CA LEU A 89 24.04 21.38 52.97
C LEU A 89 24.10 19.91 52.49
N LEU A 90 24.71 19.04 53.29
CA LEU A 90 24.78 17.60 52.99
C LEU A 90 23.39 16.96 53.03
N GLU A 91 22.57 17.33 54.01
CA GLU A 91 21.18 16.87 54.13
C GLU A 91 20.32 17.38 52.97
N ALA A 92 20.47 18.65 52.58
CA ALA A 92 19.79 19.21 51.41
C ALA A 92 20.17 18.48 50.11
N ALA A 93 21.46 18.21 49.89
CA ALA A 93 21.92 17.50 48.69
C ALA A 93 21.36 16.07 48.61
N ARG A 94 21.28 15.38 49.77
CA ARG A 94 20.66 14.06 49.89
C ARG A 94 19.17 14.08 49.56
N HIS A 95 18.43 15.05 50.08
CA HIS A 95 17.00 15.19 49.79
C HIS A 95 16.74 15.52 48.32
N ALA A 96 17.58 16.36 47.71
CA ALA A 96 17.49 16.71 46.30
C ALA A 96 18.03 15.63 45.35
N ALA A 97 18.62 14.56 45.88
CA ALA A 97 19.33 13.55 45.08
C ALA A 97 20.34 14.17 44.08
N LEU A 98 21.08 15.20 44.53
CA LEU A 98 22.14 15.83 43.76
C LEU A 98 23.51 15.34 44.27
N PRO A 99 24.37 14.77 43.40
CA PRO A 99 25.71 14.37 43.80
C PRO A 99 26.51 15.55 44.35
N LEU A 100 27.09 15.36 45.54
CA LEU A 100 27.94 16.35 46.21
C LEU A 100 29.37 15.82 46.31
N LEU A 101 30.31 16.59 45.78
CA LEU A 101 31.73 16.28 45.76
C LEU A 101 32.50 17.37 46.51
N ALA A 102 33.60 16.99 47.16
CA ALA A 102 34.60 17.89 47.71
C ALA A 102 35.84 17.88 46.82
N SER A 103 36.49 19.03 46.66
CA SER A 103 37.80 19.11 46.01
C SER A 103 38.76 19.94 46.86
N GLY A 104 39.97 19.43 47.03
CA GLY A 104 41.11 20.17 47.60
C GLY A 104 41.85 21.04 46.57
N ALA A 105 41.50 20.95 45.28
CA ALA A 105 42.17 21.72 44.23
C ALA A 105 41.66 23.18 44.23
N PRO A 106 42.52 24.21 44.16
CA PRO A 106 42.09 25.60 44.24
C PRO A 106 41.17 25.96 43.08
N VAL A 107 40.23 26.89 43.31
CA VAL A 107 39.25 27.40 42.32
C VAL A 107 39.92 27.81 41.00
N ALA A 108 41.13 28.39 41.08
CA ALA A 108 41.92 28.79 39.91
C ALA A 108 42.41 27.62 39.05
N ALA A 109 42.56 26.42 39.61
CA ALA A 109 42.88 25.19 38.86
C ALA A 109 41.64 24.75 38.06
N TRP A 110 40.47 24.69 38.68
CA TRP A 110 39.19 24.38 38.01
C TRP A 110 38.91 25.29 36.81
N ARG A 111 39.19 26.59 36.95
CA ARG A 111 39.04 27.57 35.86
C ARG A 111 40.05 27.37 34.71
N ARG A 112 41.26 26.92 35.01
CA ARG A 112 42.36 26.78 34.03
C ARG A 112 42.39 25.43 33.33
N THR A 113 41.94 24.35 33.98
CA THR A 113 42.07 22.99 33.43
C THR A 113 40.72 22.38 33.10
N LEU A 114 39.84 22.19 34.10
CA LEU A 114 38.61 21.42 33.87
C LEU A 114 37.61 22.14 32.96
N ILE A 115 37.34 23.43 33.18
CA ILE A 115 36.34 24.14 32.35
C ILE A 115 36.75 24.12 30.86
N PRO A 116 38.01 24.44 30.49
CA PRO A 116 38.49 24.28 29.12
C PRO A 116 38.45 22.82 28.63
N GLN A 117 38.81 21.84 29.46
CA GLN A 117 38.77 20.42 29.07
C GLN A 117 37.35 19.90 28.81
N VAL A 118 36.38 20.27 29.65
CA VAL A 118 34.96 19.92 29.46
C VAL A 118 34.42 20.58 28.19
N ALA A 119 34.74 21.86 27.98
CA ALA A 119 34.37 22.57 26.76
C ALA A 119 35.01 21.94 25.51
N GLU A 120 36.28 21.54 25.61
CA GLU A 120 37.00 20.88 24.53
C GLU A 120 36.41 19.51 24.20
N HIS A 121 36.15 18.70 25.22
CA HIS A 121 35.53 17.40 25.05
C HIS A 121 34.14 17.52 24.40
N ARG A 122 33.37 18.57 24.75
CA ARG A 122 32.06 18.84 24.12
C ARG A 122 32.18 19.30 22.68
N ARG A 123 33.16 20.15 22.37
CA ARG A 123 33.48 20.54 20.99
C ARG A 123 33.83 19.30 20.16
N GLN A 124 34.71 18.44 20.67
CA GLN A 124 35.07 17.19 20.02
C GLN A 124 33.89 16.21 19.86
N GLU A 125 32.96 16.16 20.82
CA GLU A 125 31.72 15.37 20.68
C GLU A 125 30.78 15.96 19.62
N ALA A 126 30.62 17.28 19.59
CA ALA A 126 29.81 17.97 18.59
C ALA A 126 30.40 17.81 17.18
N ASP A 127 31.71 17.97 17.02
CA ASP A 127 32.41 17.77 15.75
C ASP A 127 32.29 16.34 15.26
N ARG A 128 32.42 15.35 16.15
CA ARG A 128 32.18 13.93 15.83
C ARG A 128 30.73 13.69 15.40
N HIS A 129 29.77 14.30 16.09
CA HIS A 129 28.36 14.17 15.71
C HIS A 129 28.06 14.82 14.36
N ALA A 130 28.60 16.01 14.10
CA ALA A 130 28.49 16.70 12.82
C ALA A 130 29.12 15.88 11.68
N ALA A 131 30.31 15.30 11.89
CA ALA A 131 30.96 14.42 10.92
C ALA A 131 30.12 13.15 10.64
N ARG A 132 29.49 12.57 11.67
CA ARG A 132 28.58 11.42 11.49
C ARG A 132 27.33 11.80 10.69
N LEU A 133 26.75 12.97 10.93
CA LEU A 133 25.62 13.47 10.15
C LEU A 133 26.00 13.80 8.70
N ALA A 134 27.17 14.40 8.48
CA ALA A 134 27.69 14.66 7.14
C ALA A 134 27.86 13.37 6.35
N HIS A 135 28.42 12.32 6.97
CA HIS A 135 28.56 11.02 6.34
C HIS A 135 27.21 10.37 5.97
N LEU A 136 26.16 10.58 6.79
CA LEU A 136 24.81 10.15 6.45
C LEU A 136 24.24 10.89 5.23
N LEU A 137 24.60 12.16 5.03
CA LEU A 137 24.22 12.93 3.85
C LEU A 137 25.00 12.47 2.62
N ASP A 138 26.31 12.25 2.73
CA ASP A 138 27.13 11.67 1.65
C ASP A 138 26.56 10.32 1.18
N TYR A 139 26.04 9.52 2.13
CA TYR A 139 25.38 8.26 1.83
C TYR A 139 24.03 8.42 1.11
N LEU A 140 23.31 9.52 1.32
CA LEU A 140 22.11 9.84 0.53
C LEU A 140 22.46 10.24 -0.91
N ASP A 141 23.55 10.98 -1.09
CA ASP A 141 23.98 11.47 -2.40
C ASP A 141 24.69 10.39 -3.24
N SER A 142 25.28 9.38 -2.58
CA SER A 142 25.97 8.28 -3.26
C SER A 142 24.98 7.23 -3.78
N ASP A 143 24.63 7.28 -5.07
CA ASP A 143 23.72 6.31 -5.73
C ASP A 143 24.19 4.85 -5.67
N SER A 144 25.49 4.59 -5.51
CA SER A 144 26.11 3.26 -5.66
C SER A 144 26.38 2.49 -4.37
N SER A 145 26.32 3.13 -3.19
CA SER A 145 26.66 2.46 -1.93
C SER A 145 25.57 1.46 -1.46
N PRO A 146 25.84 0.15 -1.40
CA PRO A 146 24.86 -0.82 -0.92
C PRO A 146 24.44 -0.55 0.54
N ALA A 147 23.20 -0.89 0.88
CA ALA A 147 22.66 -0.78 2.25
C ALA A 147 23.55 -1.42 3.32
N GLY A 148 24.32 -2.46 2.96
CA GLY A 148 25.30 -3.10 3.83
C GLY A 148 26.40 -2.15 4.33
N ASP A 149 26.88 -1.24 3.48
CA ASP A 149 27.99 -0.33 3.84
C ASP A 149 27.58 0.65 4.94
N LEU A 150 26.33 1.14 4.91
CA LEU A 150 25.78 1.97 5.98
C LEU A 150 25.59 1.17 7.29
N LEU A 151 25.13 -0.08 7.20
CA LEU A 151 24.97 -0.92 8.39
C LEU A 151 26.32 -1.24 9.04
N ASP A 152 27.33 -1.55 8.24
CA ASP A 152 28.71 -1.80 8.71
C ASP A 152 29.35 -0.53 9.28
N TRP A 153 29.05 0.63 8.70
CA TRP A 153 29.47 1.92 9.26
C TRP A 153 28.78 2.19 10.60
N LEU A 154 27.47 1.99 10.70
CA LEU A 154 26.71 2.16 11.94
C LEU A 154 27.21 1.23 13.03
N ALA A 155 27.46 -0.04 12.69
CA ALA A 155 28.00 -1.04 13.62
C ALA A 155 29.32 -0.56 14.24
N ARG A 156 30.22 -0.02 13.41
CA ARG A 156 31.50 0.56 13.87
C ARG A 156 31.34 1.84 14.68
N GLN A 157 30.42 2.73 14.30
CA GLN A 157 30.21 3.99 15.01
C GLN A 157 29.54 3.83 16.37
N LEU A 158 28.70 2.81 16.50
CA LEU A 158 27.91 2.55 17.70
C LEU A 158 28.50 1.46 18.60
N ASP A 159 29.57 0.79 18.16
CA ASP A 159 30.11 -0.42 18.79
C ASP A 159 28.99 -1.43 19.10
N ALA A 160 28.19 -1.71 18.06
CA ALA A 160 26.95 -2.46 18.16
C ALA A 160 26.78 -3.39 16.97
N GLU A 161 26.08 -4.50 17.18
CA GLU A 161 25.58 -5.32 16.09
C GLU A 161 24.34 -4.63 15.51
N VAL A 162 24.39 -4.24 14.23
CA VAL A 162 23.32 -3.51 13.55
C VAL A 162 22.79 -4.34 12.39
N SER A 163 21.49 -4.59 12.35
CA SER A 163 20.86 -5.41 11.31
C SER A 163 19.48 -4.88 10.90
N LEU A 164 19.07 -5.21 9.67
CA LEU A 164 17.70 -4.99 9.18
C LEU A 164 16.90 -6.29 9.30
N GLN A 165 15.79 -6.26 10.04
CA GLN A 165 14.93 -7.42 10.25
C GLN A 165 13.53 -7.17 9.70
N ARG A 166 12.94 -8.18 9.06
CA ARG A 166 11.55 -8.12 8.60
C ARG A 166 10.62 -8.48 9.75
N ASP A 167 9.67 -7.61 10.07
CA ASP A 167 8.67 -7.82 11.13
C ASP A 167 7.80 -9.00 10.75
N SER A 168 8.09 -10.15 11.34
CA SER A 168 7.32 -11.38 11.10
C SER A 168 6.65 -11.90 12.35
N ARG A 169 6.75 -11.23 13.52
CA ARG A 169 6.12 -11.75 14.76
C ARG A 169 6.21 -10.92 16.05
N ILE A 170 6.47 -9.62 16.06
CA ILE A 170 6.45 -8.87 17.33
C ILE A 170 5.77 -7.51 17.16
N SER A 171 4.61 -7.33 17.80
CA SER A 171 4.00 -6.01 17.97
C SER A 171 4.95 -5.13 18.80
N VAL A 172 5.74 -4.31 18.13
CA VAL A 172 6.66 -3.33 18.73
C VAL A 172 6.07 -1.92 18.51
N PRO A 173 5.97 -1.07 19.56
CA PRO A 173 5.62 0.33 19.37
C PRO A 173 6.73 1.06 18.56
N PRO A 174 6.39 2.11 17.78
CA PRO A 174 7.23 2.66 16.71
C PRO A 174 8.63 3.19 17.09
N SER A 175 8.96 3.28 18.38
CA SER A 175 10.30 3.55 18.90
C SER A 175 10.34 3.02 20.33
N GLY A 176 11.32 2.19 20.71
CA GLY A 176 11.33 1.66 22.06
C GLY A 176 12.65 1.03 22.48
N ARG A 177 13.11 1.40 23.69
CA ARG A 177 14.24 0.78 24.38
C ARG A 177 13.79 -0.52 25.01
N ARG A 178 14.42 -1.65 24.69
CA ARG A 178 14.22 -2.91 25.44
C ARG A 178 15.54 -3.35 26.07
N LEU A 179 15.47 -3.66 27.36
CA LEU A 179 16.44 -4.51 28.04
C LEU A 179 16.00 -5.96 27.80
N SER A 180 16.83 -6.75 27.12
CA SER A 180 16.56 -8.19 27.06
C SER A 180 16.99 -8.81 28.39
N ALA A 181 16.02 -9.33 29.14
CA ALA A 181 16.24 -9.92 30.47
C ALA A 181 17.11 -11.20 30.46
N ALA A 182 17.45 -11.72 29.28
CA ALA A 182 18.20 -12.97 29.14
C ALA A 182 19.74 -12.78 29.08
N ASP A 183 20.27 -11.64 28.60
CA ASP A 183 21.70 -11.54 28.22
C ASP A 183 22.41 -10.21 28.54
N SER A 184 21.85 -9.33 29.39
CA SER A 184 22.45 -8.02 29.71
C SER A 184 22.78 -7.16 28.47
N THR A 185 22.03 -7.34 27.39
CA THR A 185 22.17 -6.59 26.14
C THR A 185 21.08 -5.53 25.99
N PHE A 186 21.50 -4.33 25.60
CA PHE A 186 20.62 -3.21 25.28
C PHE A 186 20.25 -3.28 23.80
N THR A 187 18.96 -3.16 23.52
CA THR A 187 18.43 -3.17 22.15
C THR A 187 17.72 -1.86 21.82
N SER A 188 18.06 -1.26 20.69
CA SER A 188 17.34 -0.13 20.09
C SER A 188 16.71 -0.56 18.77
N VAL A 189 15.44 -0.19 18.56
CA VAL A 189 14.67 -0.58 17.38
C VAL A 189 14.01 0.67 16.78
N HIS A 190 14.16 0.84 15.47
CA HIS A 190 13.57 1.92 14.69
C HIS A 190 12.89 1.36 13.45
N SER A 191 11.61 1.71 13.25
CA SER A 191 10.85 1.31 12.06
C SER A 191 11.26 2.14 10.85
N LEU A 192 11.46 1.47 9.71
CA LEU A 192 11.51 2.12 8.41
C LEU A 192 10.06 2.34 7.96
N ARG A 193 9.68 3.56 7.58
CA ARG A 193 8.31 3.85 7.17
C ARG A 193 8.00 3.14 5.84
N ASP A 194 6.84 2.50 5.76
CA ASP A 194 6.25 1.78 4.59
C ASP A 194 6.63 0.33 4.34
N ASP A 195 7.58 -0.25 5.07
CA ASP A 195 7.86 -1.69 4.99
C ASP A 195 7.85 -2.28 6.38
N ASP A 196 7.45 -3.55 6.51
CA ASP A 196 7.60 -4.37 7.72
C ASP A 196 9.10 -4.61 8.01
N LEU A 197 9.95 -3.58 8.03
CA LEU A 197 11.40 -3.64 8.18
C LEU A 197 11.82 -2.74 9.35
N LEU A 198 12.61 -3.33 10.25
CA LEU A 198 13.08 -2.72 11.47
C LEU A 198 14.61 -2.62 11.43
N LEU A 199 15.15 -1.44 11.68
CA LEU A 199 16.55 -1.24 12.01
C LEU A 199 16.75 -1.60 13.48
N THR A 200 17.55 -2.61 13.74
CA THR A 200 17.83 -3.12 15.09
C THR A 200 19.30 -2.97 15.40
N ALA A 201 19.61 -2.49 16.61
CA ALA A 201 20.97 -2.36 17.12
C ALA A 201 21.08 -2.99 18.51
N HIS A 202 22.10 -3.84 18.72
CA HIS A 202 22.33 -4.58 19.96
C HIS A 202 23.75 -4.35 20.49
N ARG A 203 23.91 -4.04 21.77
CA ARG A 203 25.23 -3.92 22.43
C ARG A 203 25.16 -4.13 23.95
N HIS A 204 26.31 -4.29 24.61
CA HIS A 204 26.40 -4.59 26.05
C HIS A 204 26.33 -3.36 26.98
N HIS A 205 26.27 -2.14 26.44
CA HIS A 205 26.16 -0.90 27.21
C HIS A 205 25.01 -0.01 26.71
N PRO A 206 24.41 0.85 27.57
CA PRO A 206 23.22 1.61 27.20
C PRO A 206 23.47 2.59 26.03
N PHE A 207 22.47 2.77 25.16
CA PHE A 207 22.45 3.77 24.08
C PHE A 207 22.38 5.19 24.63
N SER A 208 23.28 6.07 24.18
CA SER A 208 23.19 7.50 24.48
C SER A 208 22.12 8.17 23.63
N THR A 209 21.70 9.39 23.99
CA THR A 209 20.76 10.18 23.19
C THR A 209 21.28 10.45 21.78
N ALA A 210 22.59 10.69 21.64
CA ALA A 210 23.22 10.90 20.34
C ALA A 210 23.24 9.63 19.48
N ASP A 211 23.40 8.45 20.11
CA ASP A 211 23.33 7.16 19.42
C ASP A 211 21.92 6.87 18.90
N GLN A 212 20.90 7.20 19.71
CA GLN A 212 19.50 7.04 19.32
C GLN A 212 19.10 8.00 18.20
N ASP A 213 19.56 9.25 18.24
CA ASP A 213 19.32 10.21 17.16
C ASP A 213 20.00 9.76 15.85
N LEU A 214 21.23 9.24 15.94
CA LEU A 214 21.93 8.68 14.79
C LEU A 214 21.17 7.49 14.18
N LEU A 215 20.70 6.55 14.99
CA LEU A 215 19.90 5.41 14.53
C LEU A 215 18.57 5.85 13.90
N ALA A 216 17.88 6.81 14.51
CA ALA A 216 16.62 7.33 13.98
C ALA A 216 16.82 8.02 12.62
N ARG A 217 17.85 8.86 12.49
CA ARG A 217 18.20 9.52 11.22
C ARG A 217 18.66 8.53 10.16
N SER A 218 19.39 7.50 10.56
CA SER A 218 19.81 6.44 9.64
C SER A 218 18.64 5.62 9.12
N ALA A 219 17.65 5.31 9.95
CA ALA A 219 16.40 4.68 9.51
C ALA A 219 15.65 5.58 8.51
N MET A 220 15.64 6.90 8.71
CA MET A 220 15.07 7.86 7.76
C MET A 220 15.85 7.89 6.44
N VAL A 221 17.18 7.91 6.48
CA VAL A 221 18.06 7.85 5.30
C VAL A 221 17.83 6.57 4.51
N LEU A 222 17.78 5.41 5.18
CA LEU A 222 17.47 4.12 4.56
C LEU A 222 16.07 4.09 3.95
N THR A 223 15.09 4.71 4.60
CA THR A 223 13.72 4.82 4.06
C THR A 223 13.70 5.67 2.79
N THR A 224 14.30 6.86 2.83
CA THR A 224 14.37 7.77 1.67
C THR A 224 15.14 7.13 0.54
N ARG A 225 16.29 6.54 0.83
CA ARG A 225 17.11 5.87 -0.17
C ARG A 225 16.41 4.66 -0.76
N ARG A 226 15.65 3.86 -0.01
CA ARG A 226 14.89 2.76 -0.62
C ARG A 226 13.75 3.23 -1.52
N ARG A 227 13.18 4.41 -1.26
CA ARG A 227 12.24 5.07 -2.17
C ARG A 227 12.91 5.56 -3.45
N THR A 228 14.20 5.93 -3.41
CA THR A 228 14.95 6.46 -4.57
C THR A 228 15.87 5.44 -5.27
N SER A 229 16.30 4.39 -4.57
CA SER A 229 17.20 3.31 -5.02
C SER A 229 16.46 2.05 -5.51
N VAL A 230 15.17 2.14 -5.79
CA VAL A 230 14.62 1.26 -6.84
C VAL A 230 15.49 1.51 -8.07
N PRO A 231 16.06 0.49 -8.75
CA PRO A 231 16.92 0.71 -9.90
C PRO A 231 16.13 1.45 -10.99
N ALA A 232 16.28 2.78 -11.03
CA ALA A 232 15.25 3.70 -11.52
C ALA A 232 15.18 3.80 -13.05
N GLY A 233 16.06 3.12 -13.79
CA GLY A 233 15.93 3.03 -15.24
C GLY A 233 14.90 1.99 -15.67
N GLY A 234 15.03 0.75 -15.17
CA GLY A 234 14.22 -0.39 -15.62
C GLY A 234 12.88 -0.50 -14.90
N THR A 235 12.87 -0.37 -13.57
CA THR A 235 11.66 -0.57 -12.77
C THR A 235 10.68 0.59 -12.85
N LEU A 236 11.16 1.85 -12.84
CA LEU A 236 10.28 3.01 -13.05
C LEU A 236 9.73 3.03 -14.47
N LEU A 237 10.56 2.70 -15.47
CA LEU A 237 10.09 2.55 -16.85
C LEU A 237 9.03 1.44 -16.94
N ALA A 238 9.27 0.28 -16.33
CA ALA A 238 8.29 -0.80 -16.29
C ALA A 238 7.00 -0.38 -15.60
N GLU A 239 7.06 0.27 -14.43
CA GLU A 239 5.87 0.81 -13.74
C GLU A 239 5.12 1.86 -14.57
N THR A 240 5.86 2.74 -15.24
CA THR A 240 5.28 3.75 -16.15
C THR A 240 4.62 3.08 -17.35
N LEU A 241 5.27 2.09 -17.97
CA LEU A 241 4.70 1.31 -19.05
C LEU A 241 3.44 0.55 -18.60
N HIS A 242 3.47 -0.07 -17.41
CA HIS A 242 2.29 -0.71 -16.83
C HIS A 242 1.15 0.28 -16.58
N ALA A 243 1.45 1.51 -16.13
CA ALA A 243 0.44 2.56 -15.94
C ALA A 243 -0.14 3.03 -17.29
N VAL A 244 0.69 3.13 -18.32
CA VAL A 244 0.25 3.45 -19.69
C VAL A 244 -0.63 2.34 -20.25
N HIS A 245 -0.23 1.07 -20.11
CA HIS A 245 -1.04 -0.08 -20.51
C HIS A 245 -2.39 -0.11 -19.78
N LEU A 246 -2.39 0.16 -18.47
CA LEU A 246 -3.61 0.25 -17.68
C LEU A 246 -4.53 1.39 -18.15
N ALA A 247 -3.97 2.57 -18.46
CA ALA A 247 -4.74 3.69 -18.96
C ALA A 247 -5.36 3.40 -20.33
N ALA A 248 -4.62 2.74 -21.23
CA ALA A 248 -5.14 2.31 -22.53
C ALA A 248 -6.24 1.26 -22.37
N PHE A 249 -6.06 0.27 -21.49
CA PHE A 249 -7.09 -0.70 -21.14
C PHE A 249 -8.36 -0.01 -20.61
N GLN A 250 -8.24 0.96 -19.69
CA GLN A 250 -9.38 1.71 -19.17
C GLN A 250 -10.11 2.54 -20.25
N ALA A 251 -9.37 3.08 -21.22
CA ALA A 251 -9.96 3.74 -22.39
C ALA A 251 -10.78 2.75 -23.24
N LEU A 252 -10.27 1.54 -23.49
CA LEU A 252 -11.00 0.48 -24.19
C LEU A 252 -12.25 0.02 -23.42
N MET A 253 -12.14 -0.16 -22.09
CA MET A 253 -13.28 -0.53 -21.23
C MET A 253 -14.42 0.50 -21.23
N THR A 254 -14.14 1.73 -21.65
CA THR A 254 -15.12 2.81 -21.76
C THR A 254 -15.52 3.15 -23.19
N GLY A 255 -15.07 2.36 -24.19
CA GLY A 255 -15.37 2.54 -25.60
C GLY A 255 -14.58 3.67 -26.29
N HIS A 256 -13.57 4.26 -25.65
CA HIS A 256 -12.76 5.35 -26.23
C HIS A 256 -11.56 4.81 -27.02
N ILE A 257 -11.84 4.12 -28.13
CA ILE A 257 -10.82 3.43 -28.96
C ILE A 257 -9.72 4.39 -29.42
N GLU A 258 -10.05 5.55 -29.97
CA GLU A 258 -9.07 6.54 -30.44
C GLU A 258 -8.14 7.02 -29.31
N SER A 259 -8.66 7.10 -28.08
CA SER A 259 -7.84 7.46 -26.92
C SER A 259 -6.87 6.34 -26.57
N ALA A 260 -7.31 5.08 -26.61
CA ALA A 260 -6.44 3.92 -26.39
C ALA A 260 -5.34 3.83 -27.47
N GLN A 261 -5.70 4.00 -28.74
CA GLN A 261 -4.75 4.04 -29.87
C GLN A 261 -3.73 5.16 -29.71
N ARG A 262 -4.16 6.36 -29.32
CA ARG A 262 -3.23 7.50 -29.09
C ARG A 262 -2.29 7.27 -27.90
N ILE A 263 -2.76 6.58 -26.85
CA ILE A 263 -1.95 6.25 -25.68
C ILE A 263 -0.89 5.19 -26.03
N LEU A 264 -1.27 4.14 -26.77
CA LEU A 264 -0.38 3.02 -27.09
C LEU A 264 0.46 3.22 -28.35
N GLY A 265 0.01 4.04 -29.31
CA GLY A 265 0.65 4.21 -30.61
C GLY A 265 2.16 4.50 -30.56
N PRO A 266 2.68 5.34 -29.63
CA PRO A 266 4.12 5.56 -29.50
C PRO A 266 4.92 4.33 -29.02
N LEU A 267 4.27 3.36 -28.36
CA LEU A 267 4.91 2.19 -27.75
C LEU A 267 4.72 0.92 -28.58
N LEU A 268 3.51 0.71 -29.09
CA LEU A 268 3.09 -0.47 -29.82
C LEU A 268 2.30 -0.02 -31.06
N PRO A 269 3.00 0.45 -32.12
CA PRO A 269 2.36 0.84 -33.36
C PRO A 269 1.53 -0.32 -33.92
N TYR A 270 0.35 -0.01 -34.45
CA TYR A 270 -0.56 -0.96 -35.12
C TYR A 270 -1.20 -2.04 -34.25
N LEU A 271 -0.89 -2.13 -32.95
CA LEU A 271 -1.51 -3.14 -32.07
C LEU A 271 -3.04 -3.08 -32.10
N LEU A 272 -3.61 -1.88 -32.10
CA LEU A 272 -5.05 -1.65 -32.13
C LEU A 272 -5.56 -1.22 -33.52
N ASP A 273 -4.85 -1.58 -34.59
CA ASP A 273 -5.25 -1.34 -35.98
C ASP A 273 -6.08 -2.53 -36.52
N THR A 274 -7.15 -2.82 -35.81
CA THR A 274 -8.12 -3.87 -36.14
C THR A 274 -9.44 -3.55 -35.46
N ASP A 275 -10.53 -3.99 -36.08
CA ASP A 275 -11.87 -3.83 -35.53
C ASP A 275 -12.26 -4.95 -34.57
N ASP A 276 -11.49 -6.05 -34.52
CA ASP A 276 -11.83 -7.26 -33.76
C ASP A 276 -10.83 -7.57 -32.64
N VAL A 277 -11.35 -8.09 -31.52
CA VAL A 277 -10.57 -8.39 -30.33
C VAL A 277 -11.06 -9.65 -29.61
N GLN A 278 -10.14 -10.35 -28.97
CA GLN A 278 -10.43 -11.35 -27.95
C GLN A 278 -9.84 -10.89 -26.62
N ILE A 279 -10.56 -11.14 -25.53
CA ILE A 279 -10.08 -10.86 -24.17
C ILE A 279 -9.73 -12.17 -23.51
N ALA A 280 -8.54 -12.25 -22.95
CA ALA A 280 -8.07 -13.41 -22.20
C ALA A 280 -7.72 -13.01 -20.77
N ILE A 281 -8.14 -13.82 -19.79
CA ILE A 281 -7.80 -13.62 -18.39
C ILE A 281 -7.04 -14.83 -17.86
N VAL A 282 -5.80 -14.59 -17.45
CA VAL A 282 -4.96 -15.56 -16.77
C VAL A 282 -5.19 -15.43 -15.27
N ASN A 283 -5.66 -16.51 -14.64
CA ASN A 283 -5.70 -16.64 -13.19
C ASN A 283 -4.39 -17.29 -12.71
N CYS A 284 -3.62 -16.53 -11.91
CA CYS A 284 -2.27 -16.86 -11.47
C CYS A 284 -2.22 -17.93 -10.36
N ALA A 285 -3.37 -18.23 -9.74
CA ALA A 285 -3.47 -19.07 -8.54
C ALA A 285 -2.43 -18.64 -7.48
N ASP A 286 -1.49 -19.51 -7.13
CA ASP A 286 -0.47 -19.25 -6.09
C ASP A 286 0.82 -18.62 -6.65
N THR A 287 0.87 -18.33 -7.96
CA THR A 287 2.04 -17.71 -8.59
C THR A 287 2.01 -16.19 -8.37
N SER A 288 3.17 -15.58 -8.17
CA SER A 288 3.29 -14.12 -8.11
C SER A 288 2.68 -13.48 -9.35
N ARG A 289 1.74 -12.53 -9.16
CA ARG A 289 1.11 -11.78 -10.25
C ARG A 289 2.14 -11.03 -11.08
N ASP A 290 3.18 -10.49 -10.45
CA ASP A 290 4.21 -9.71 -11.13
C ASP A 290 5.16 -10.58 -11.95
N GLU A 291 5.54 -11.76 -11.44
CA GLU A 291 6.31 -12.74 -12.20
C GLU A 291 5.52 -13.22 -13.42
N MET A 292 4.22 -13.48 -13.24
CA MET A 292 3.36 -13.94 -14.31
C MET A 292 3.14 -12.86 -15.37
N LEU A 293 2.99 -11.60 -14.96
CA LEU A 293 2.83 -10.48 -15.89
C LEU A 293 4.06 -10.32 -16.78
N ALA A 294 5.26 -10.28 -16.20
CA ALA A 294 6.50 -10.16 -16.96
C ALA A 294 6.66 -11.32 -17.97
N ARG A 295 6.24 -12.53 -17.58
CA ARG A 295 6.25 -13.71 -18.47
C ARG A 295 5.23 -13.61 -19.59
N VAL A 296 4.03 -13.13 -19.30
CA VAL A 296 2.98 -12.88 -20.31
C VAL A 296 3.44 -11.80 -21.28
N GLU A 297 4.01 -10.69 -20.81
CA GLU A 297 4.53 -9.62 -21.68
C GLU A 297 5.63 -10.13 -22.62
N THR A 298 6.58 -10.92 -22.08
CA THR A 298 7.62 -11.56 -22.90
C THR A 298 7.02 -12.48 -23.97
N LEU A 299 5.95 -13.19 -23.64
CA LEU A 299 5.27 -14.12 -24.55
C LEU A 299 4.48 -13.40 -25.64
N LEU A 300 3.82 -12.30 -25.29
CA LEU A 300 2.98 -11.54 -26.21
C LEU A 300 3.79 -10.68 -27.17
N SER A 301 4.94 -10.16 -26.73
CA SER A 301 5.73 -9.19 -27.51
C SER A 301 4.84 -8.01 -27.97
N ASP A 302 4.54 -7.91 -29.26
CA ASP A 302 3.73 -6.86 -29.90
C ASP A 302 2.32 -7.34 -30.33
N THR A 303 1.92 -8.55 -29.94
CA THR A 303 0.66 -9.18 -30.38
C THR A 303 -0.52 -9.00 -29.41
N GLY A 304 -0.30 -8.38 -28.26
CA GLY A 304 -1.34 -8.17 -27.25
C GLY A 304 -0.93 -7.20 -26.15
N LEU A 305 -1.93 -6.62 -25.49
CA LEU A 305 -1.76 -5.71 -24.36
C LEU A 305 -2.04 -6.46 -23.05
N ALA A 306 -1.05 -6.59 -22.18
CA ALA A 306 -1.21 -7.20 -20.86
C ALA A 306 -1.31 -6.15 -19.75
N VAL A 307 -2.23 -6.34 -18.81
CA VAL A 307 -2.40 -5.50 -17.62
C VAL A 307 -2.70 -6.33 -16.38
N ARG A 308 -2.27 -5.84 -15.21
CA ARG A 308 -2.77 -6.33 -13.93
C ARG A 308 -4.26 -6.03 -13.85
N CYS A 309 -5.08 -7.00 -13.45
CA CYS A 309 -6.48 -6.70 -13.21
C CYS A 309 -6.60 -5.74 -12.01
N PRO A 310 -7.19 -4.54 -12.18
CA PRO A 310 -7.32 -3.57 -11.08
C PRO A 310 -8.38 -3.99 -10.05
N ALA A 311 -9.24 -4.95 -10.38
CA ALA A 311 -10.28 -5.48 -9.50
C ALA A 311 -9.85 -6.71 -8.69
N PHE A 312 -9.04 -7.60 -9.27
CA PHE A 312 -8.78 -8.93 -8.76
C PHE A 312 -7.28 -9.25 -8.72
N ASP A 313 -6.73 -9.46 -7.52
CA ASP A 313 -5.29 -9.55 -7.31
C ASP A 313 -4.62 -10.82 -7.85
N GLY A 314 -5.41 -11.82 -8.25
CA GLY A 314 -4.91 -13.04 -8.89
C GLY A 314 -4.97 -13.03 -10.42
N HIS A 315 -5.44 -11.95 -11.05
CA HIS A 315 -5.75 -11.94 -12.48
C HIS A 315 -4.84 -11.01 -13.30
N ILE A 316 -4.45 -11.49 -14.47
CA ILE A 316 -3.85 -10.70 -15.55
C ILE A 316 -4.83 -10.71 -16.71
N VAL A 317 -5.13 -9.52 -17.22
CA VAL A 317 -6.01 -9.33 -18.39
C VAL A 317 -5.13 -9.10 -19.60
N VAL A 318 -5.44 -9.78 -20.69
CA VAL A 318 -4.80 -9.61 -21.98
C VAL A 318 -5.87 -9.20 -22.99
N VAL A 319 -5.69 -8.02 -23.59
CA VAL A 319 -6.42 -7.62 -24.78
C VAL A 319 -5.64 -8.15 -25.98
N ALA A 320 -6.27 -9.04 -26.74
CA ALA A 320 -5.68 -9.74 -27.88
C ALA A 320 -6.37 -9.30 -29.19
N PRO A 321 -5.82 -8.29 -29.89
CA PRO A 321 -6.29 -7.88 -31.20
C PRO A 321 -6.35 -9.07 -32.17
N HIS A 322 -7.38 -9.12 -33.01
CA HIS A 322 -7.63 -10.23 -33.93
C HIS A 322 -7.70 -9.75 -35.39
N PRO A 323 -6.57 -9.44 -36.03
CA PRO A 323 -6.55 -8.83 -37.37
C PRO A 323 -6.97 -9.79 -38.50
N ASP A 324 -6.91 -11.11 -38.27
CA ASP A 324 -7.30 -12.13 -39.26
C ASP A 324 -8.49 -12.95 -38.76
N PRO A 325 -9.73 -12.58 -39.12
CA PRO A 325 -10.93 -13.32 -38.71
C PRO A 325 -10.98 -14.74 -39.29
N GLY A 326 -10.11 -15.09 -40.26
CA GLY A 326 -9.96 -16.46 -40.77
C GLY A 326 -9.24 -17.39 -39.80
N LEU A 327 -8.52 -16.86 -38.81
CA LEU A 327 -7.92 -17.64 -37.73
C LEU A 327 -8.95 -17.89 -36.62
N PRO A 328 -8.97 -19.10 -36.02
CA PRO A 328 -9.94 -19.44 -34.98
C PRO A 328 -9.73 -18.65 -33.69
N GLU A 329 -8.50 -18.20 -33.42
CA GLU A 329 -8.14 -17.45 -32.22
C GLU A 329 -7.03 -16.45 -32.54
N ALA A 330 -6.96 -15.36 -31.77
CA ALA A 330 -5.91 -14.37 -31.88
C ALA A 330 -4.54 -14.99 -31.54
N PRO A 331 -3.43 -14.49 -32.14
CA PRO A 331 -2.08 -15.02 -31.89
C PRO A 331 -1.70 -15.01 -30.40
N ALA A 332 -2.03 -13.94 -29.69
CA ALA A 332 -1.84 -13.80 -28.25
C ALA A 332 -2.57 -14.88 -27.45
N VAL A 333 -3.82 -15.20 -27.80
CA VAL A 333 -4.61 -16.25 -27.13
C VAL A 333 -3.99 -17.63 -27.36
N THR A 334 -3.55 -17.91 -28.59
CA THR A 334 -2.85 -19.15 -28.93
C THR A 334 -1.59 -19.33 -28.09
N ALA A 335 -0.81 -18.26 -27.89
CA ALA A 335 0.39 -18.28 -27.06
C ALA A 335 0.04 -18.55 -25.57
N LEU A 336 -0.98 -17.88 -25.03
CA LEU A 336 -1.44 -18.07 -23.66
C LEU A 336 -1.95 -19.48 -23.38
N ARG A 337 -2.62 -20.14 -24.35
CA ARG A 337 -3.04 -21.54 -24.22
C ARG A 337 -1.84 -22.48 -24.00
N ARG A 338 -0.73 -22.23 -24.70
CA ARG A 338 0.51 -23.01 -24.51
C ARG A 338 1.11 -22.77 -23.12
N LEU A 339 1.03 -21.54 -22.61
CA LEU A 339 1.51 -21.20 -21.27
C LEU A 339 0.73 -21.93 -20.16
N VAL A 340 -0.60 -22.01 -20.25
CA VAL A 340 -1.43 -22.66 -19.22
C VAL A 340 -1.52 -24.19 -19.36
N ALA A 341 -1.12 -24.73 -20.51
CA ALA A 341 -0.99 -26.17 -20.71
C ALA A 341 0.14 -26.79 -19.85
N ASP A 342 1.10 -25.99 -19.39
CA ASP A 342 2.12 -26.41 -18.41
C ASP A 342 1.48 -26.67 -17.05
N ARG A 343 1.28 -27.96 -16.75
CA ARG A 343 0.61 -28.46 -15.53
C ARG A 343 1.41 -28.24 -14.25
N SER A 344 2.67 -27.81 -14.35
CA SER A 344 3.52 -27.50 -13.20
C SER A 344 2.95 -26.35 -12.37
N ARG A 345 2.12 -25.50 -12.99
CA ARG A 345 1.48 -24.35 -12.35
C ARG A 345 -0.05 -24.51 -12.40
N ARG A 346 -0.75 -24.16 -11.32
CA ARG A 346 -2.23 -24.22 -11.24
C ARG A 346 -2.91 -23.04 -11.98
N LEU A 347 -2.42 -22.71 -13.17
CA LEU A 347 -2.97 -21.61 -13.97
C LEU A 347 -4.30 -22.01 -14.61
N SER A 348 -5.15 -21.02 -14.88
CA SER A 348 -6.35 -21.21 -15.69
C SER A 348 -6.59 -20.00 -16.58
N LEU A 349 -7.10 -20.22 -17.78
CA LEU A 349 -7.30 -19.21 -18.82
C LEU A 349 -8.77 -19.13 -19.23
N GLY A 350 -9.43 -18.01 -18.92
CA GLY A 350 -10.73 -17.67 -19.48
C GLY A 350 -10.56 -16.81 -20.73
N ILE A 351 -11.34 -17.07 -21.79
CA ILE A 351 -11.20 -16.41 -23.09
C ILE A 351 -12.59 -15.95 -23.55
N SER A 352 -12.72 -14.73 -24.05
CA SER A 352 -13.96 -14.25 -24.68
C SER A 352 -14.10 -14.78 -26.11
N PRO A 353 -15.30 -14.78 -26.70
CA PRO A 353 -15.40 -14.84 -28.15
C PRO A 353 -14.72 -13.64 -28.82
N THR A 354 -14.54 -13.72 -30.14
CA THR A 354 -14.16 -12.56 -30.94
C THR A 354 -15.30 -11.55 -30.95
N LEU A 355 -14.98 -10.30 -30.62
CA LEU A 355 -15.93 -9.20 -30.48
C LEU A 355 -15.35 -7.95 -31.17
N PRO A 356 -16.20 -7.00 -31.58
CA PRO A 356 -15.73 -5.68 -31.98
C PRO A 356 -14.92 -5.02 -30.86
N LEU A 357 -13.90 -4.25 -31.21
CA LEU A 357 -12.98 -3.62 -30.26
C LEU A 357 -13.71 -2.71 -29.25
N GLN A 358 -14.80 -2.07 -29.67
CA GLN A 358 -15.68 -1.25 -28.80
C GLN A 358 -16.36 -2.05 -27.68
N ASP A 359 -16.47 -3.37 -27.83
CA ASP A 359 -17.13 -4.29 -26.90
C ASP A 359 -16.14 -5.00 -25.97
N THR A 360 -14.93 -4.45 -25.82
CA THR A 360 -13.88 -4.92 -24.90
C THR A 360 -14.42 -5.16 -23.47
N ALA A 361 -15.34 -4.33 -22.99
CA ALA A 361 -15.91 -4.49 -21.65
C ALA A 361 -16.76 -5.77 -21.51
N THR A 362 -17.57 -6.07 -22.52
CA THR A 362 -18.34 -7.31 -22.63
C THR A 362 -17.40 -8.51 -22.73
N GLY A 363 -16.35 -8.40 -23.55
CA GLY A 363 -15.32 -9.43 -23.67
C GLY A 363 -14.64 -9.75 -22.34
N PHE A 364 -14.31 -8.73 -21.54
CA PHE A 364 -13.74 -8.92 -20.21
C PHE A 364 -14.67 -9.72 -19.29
N ALA A 365 -15.96 -9.40 -19.26
CA ALA A 365 -16.93 -10.09 -18.42
C ALA A 365 -17.10 -11.56 -18.83
N LEU A 366 -17.23 -11.82 -20.14
CA LEU A 366 -17.32 -13.18 -20.68
C LEU A 366 -16.06 -13.99 -20.37
N ALA A 367 -14.87 -13.41 -20.57
CA ALA A 367 -13.61 -14.06 -20.24
C ALA A 367 -13.49 -14.36 -18.73
N TYR A 368 -14.00 -13.48 -17.87
CA TYR A 368 -14.02 -13.68 -16.43
C TYR A 368 -14.87 -14.88 -16.03
N ASP A 369 -16.08 -14.99 -16.58
CA ASP A 369 -16.97 -16.13 -16.31
C ASP A 369 -16.37 -17.46 -16.81
N ALA A 370 -15.68 -17.42 -17.95
CA ALA A 370 -15.00 -18.59 -18.51
C ALA A 370 -13.88 -19.15 -17.62
N ILE A 371 -13.35 -18.39 -16.65
CA ILE A 371 -12.32 -18.88 -15.71
C ILE A 371 -12.86 -20.06 -14.89
N ALA A 372 -14.13 -20.02 -14.48
CA ALA A 372 -14.73 -21.09 -13.68
C ALA A 372 -14.74 -22.42 -14.47
N ALA A 373 -15.17 -22.37 -15.73
CA ALA A 373 -15.13 -23.52 -16.63
C ALA A 373 -13.68 -23.96 -16.94
N ALA A 374 -12.76 -23.00 -17.14
CA ALA A 374 -11.36 -23.28 -17.39
C ALA A 374 -10.68 -24.04 -16.25
N ARG A 375 -11.04 -23.75 -15.00
CA ARG A 375 -10.54 -24.49 -13.82
C ARG A 375 -10.97 -25.95 -13.81
N LEU A 376 -12.12 -26.28 -14.40
CA LEU A 376 -12.61 -27.66 -14.49
C LEU A 376 -12.14 -28.37 -15.77
N SER A 377 -11.71 -27.62 -16.77
CA SER A 377 -11.24 -28.13 -18.05
C SER A 377 -9.88 -28.86 -17.93
N PRO A 378 -9.69 -30.01 -18.60
CA PRO A 378 -8.40 -30.70 -18.70
C PRO A 378 -7.29 -29.87 -19.36
N THR A 379 -7.66 -28.93 -20.24
CA THR A 379 -6.73 -28.01 -20.92
C THR A 379 -6.44 -26.76 -20.11
N ARG A 380 -7.10 -26.59 -18.95
CA ARG A 380 -7.04 -25.37 -18.12
C ARG A 380 -7.43 -24.08 -18.83
N ALA A 381 -8.03 -24.19 -20.01
CA ALA A 381 -8.48 -23.06 -20.81
C ALA A 381 -9.92 -23.29 -21.26
N SER A 382 -10.73 -22.23 -21.23
CA SER A 382 -12.11 -22.25 -21.71
C SER A 382 -12.43 -20.96 -22.44
N VAL A 383 -13.11 -21.08 -23.57
CA VAL A 383 -13.73 -19.94 -24.25
C VAL A 383 -15.14 -19.80 -23.70
N ALA A 384 -15.55 -18.58 -23.38
CA ALA A 384 -16.93 -18.27 -23.09
C ALA A 384 -17.77 -18.64 -24.32
N PRO A 385 -18.90 -19.34 -24.14
CA PRO A 385 -19.80 -19.56 -25.26
C PRO A 385 -20.27 -18.20 -25.81
N LEU A 386 -20.49 -18.12 -27.12
CA LEU A 386 -21.01 -16.91 -27.78
C LEU A 386 -22.34 -16.46 -27.15
N THR A 387 -23.06 -17.39 -26.53
CA THR A 387 -24.30 -17.17 -25.83
C THR A 387 -24.30 -17.95 -24.51
N PRO A 388 -24.37 -17.29 -23.35
CA PRO A 388 -24.61 -17.98 -22.09
C PRO A 388 -26.09 -18.43 -22.03
N GLY A 389 -26.34 -19.74 -22.20
CA GLY A 389 -27.47 -20.58 -21.73
C GLY A 389 -28.93 -20.07 -21.77
N LEU A 390 -29.21 -18.84 -21.35
CA LEU A 390 -30.53 -18.19 -21.47
C LEU A 390 -30.74 -17.62 -22.88
N LEU A 391 -29.70 -17.05 -23.49
CA LEU A 391 -29.78 -16.50 -24.85
C LEU A 391 -30.11 -17.58 -25.90
N ASP A 392 -29.60 -18.80 -25.70
CA ASP A 392 -29.87 -19.95 -26.58
C ASP A 392 -31.34 -20.38 -26.57
N ALA A 393 -32.09 -19.99 -25.52
CA ALA A 393 -33.52 -20.26 -25.41
C ALA A 393 -34.40 -19.14 -26.00
N LEU A 394 -33.81 -18.01 -26.41
CA LEU A 394 -34.54 -16.86 -26.94
C LEU A 394 -34.59 -16.90 -28.48
N ASP A 395 -35.71 -16.45 -29.04
CA ASP A 395 -35.80 -16.16 -30.48
C ASP A 395 -34.92 -14.94 -30.80
N LEU A 396 -33.78 -15.18 -31.44
CA LEU A 396 -32.71 -14.18 -31.58
C LEU A 396 -33.17 -12.88 -32.28
N PRO A 397 -33.90 -12.91 -33.41
CA PRO A 397 -34.42 -11.70 -34.03
C PRO A 397 -35.34 -10.90 -33.10
N ALA A 398 -36.23 -11.58 -32.37
CA ALA A 398 -37.12 -10.93 -31.41
C ALA A 398 -36.34 -10.34 -30.22
N ALA A 399 -35.31 -11.05 -29.74
CA ALA A 399 -34.43 -10.60 -28.67
C ALA A 399 -33.62 -9.35 -29.08
N GLN A 400 -33.05 -9.33 -30.30
CA GLN A 400 -32.36 -8.18 -30.86
C GLN A 400 -33.30 -6.97 -31.01
N GLN A 401 -34.53 -7.19 -31.50
CA GLN A 401 -35.51 -6.11 -31.65
C GLN A 401 -35.93 -5.55 -30.28
N TRP A 402 -36.19 -6.42 -29.31
CA TRP A 402 -36.48 -6.03 -27.93
C TRP A 402 -35.34 -5.22 -27.30
N ALA A 403 -34.10 -5.70 -27.41
CA ALA A 403 -32.93 -5.01 -26.86
C ALA A 403 -32.73 -3.64 -27.53
N THR A 404 -32.89 -3.57 -28.85
CA THR A 404 -32.81 -2.32 -29.62
C THR A 404 -33.86 -1.31 -29.15
N VAL A 405 -35.12 -1.74 -28.98
CA VAL A 405 -36.21 -0.87 -28.50
C VAL A 405 -35.98 -0.41 -27.06
N LEU A 406 -35.55 -1.29 -26.17
CA LEU A 406 -35.29 -0.94 -24.77
C LEU A 406 -34.13 0.05 -24.62
N LEU A 407 -33.06 -0.13 -25.40
CA LEU A 407 -31.86 0.70 -25.35
C LEU A 407 -31.98 1.98 -26.19
N GLN A 408 -32.97 2.10 -27.09
CA GLN A 408 -33.19 3.26 -27.96
C GLN A 408 -33.13 4.63 -27.23
N PRO A 409 -33.70 4.80 -26.02
CA PRO A 409 -33.63 6.07 -25.29
C PRO A 409 -32.22 6.43 -24.79
N VAL A 410 -31.29 5.46 -24.77
CA VAL A 410 -29.99 5.55 -24.10
C VAL A 410 -28.81 5.14 -24.98
N LEU A 411 -29.02 4.96 -26.29
CA LEU A 411 -27.96 4.71 -27.27
C LEU A 411 -26.91 5.84 -27.18
N SER A 412 -25.86 5.56 -26.42
CA SER A 412 -24.85 6.52 -25.99
C SER A 412 -23.55 5.79 -25.74
N HIS A 413 -22.43 6.51 -25.75
CA HIS A 413 -21.10 5.98 -25.42
C HIS A 413 -20.96 5.47 -23.96
N GLN A 414 -22.04 5.50 -23.16
CA GLN A 414 -22.02 5.07 -21.76
C GLN A 414 -22.44 3.61 -21.56
N LEU A 415 -22.92 2.93 -22.62
CA LEU A 415 -23.41 1.54 -22.54
C LEU A 415 -22.34 0.56 -21.99
N PRO A 416 -21.06 0.59 -22.42
CA PRO A 416 -20.05 -0.33 -21.90
C PRO A 416 -19.78 -0.12 -20.39
N THR A 417 -19.80 1.14 -19.96
CA THR A 417 -19.61 1.50 -18.54
C THR A 417 -20.75 0.97 -17.66
N VAL A 418 -22.00 1.09 -18.12
CA VAL A 418 -23.16 0.64 -17.36
C VAL A 418 -23.24 -0.89 -17.35
N ALA A 419 -22.96 -1.55 -18.47
CA ALA A 419 -22.92 -3.01 -18.56
C ALA A 419 -22.01 -3.61 -17.47
N LEU A 420 -20.76 -3.15 -17.41
CA LEU A 420 -19.80 -3.64 -16.42
C LEU A 420 -20.22 -3.36 -14.97
N GLY A 421 -20.88 -2.23 -14.71
CA GLY A 421 -21.39 -1.88 -13.39
C GLY A 421 -22.65 -2.67 -12.96
N LEU A 422 -23.31 -3.33 -13.90
CA LEU A 422 -24.42 -4.25 -13.63
C LEU A 422 -23.93 -5.67 -13.37
N GLU A 423 -22.86 -6.09 -14.05
CA GLU A 423 -22.27 -7.43 -13.93
C GLU A 423 -21.39 -7.60 -12.70
N PHE A 424 -20.68 -6.55 -12.27
CA PHE A 424 -19.77 -6.59 -11.13
C PHE A 424 -20.25 -5.71 -9.97
N GLU A 425 -19.70 -5.96 -8.77
CA GLU A 425 -19.84 -5.04 -7.66
C GLU A 425 -19.32 -3.65 -8.06
N VAL A 426 -20.04 -2.59 -7.69
CA VAL A 426 -19.71 -1.21 -8.05
C VAL A 426 -18.27 -0.85 -7.71
N SER A 427 -17.74 -1.33 -6.58
CA SER A 427 -16.34 -1.10 -6.19
C SER A 427 -15.35 -1.73 -7.17
N ALA A 428 -15.58 -2.99 -7.58
CA ALA A 428 -14.76 -3.69 -8.56
C ALA A 428 -14.86 -3.05 -9.95
N ALA A 429 -16.09 -2.82 -10.44
CA ALA A 429 -16.33 -2.15 -11.72
C ALA A 429 -15.69 -0.75 -11.77
N SER A 430 -15.76 0.02 -10.69
CA SER A 430 -15.17 1.36 -10.61
C SER A 430 -13.64 1.36 -10.78
N ARG A 431 -12.95 0.35 -10.21
CA ARG A 431 -11.51 0.16 -10.37
C ARG A 431 -11.14 -0.27 -11.79
N ILE A 432 -11.93 -1.15 -12.40
CA ILE A 432 -11.76 -1.59 -13.79
C ILE A 432 -11.91 -0.42 -14.76
N LEU A 433 -12.91 0.43 -14.54
CA LEU A 433 -13.22 1.57 -15.42
C LEU A 433 -12.36 2.81 -15.16
N GLY A 434 -11.60 2.86 -14.06
CA GLY A 434 -10.84 4.05 -13.68
C GLY A 434 -11.70 5.25 -13.29
N ILE A 435 -12.95 5.03 -12.86
CA ILE A 435 -13.89 6.10 -12.46
C ILE A 435 -14.30 5.96 -11.00
N HIS A 436 -14.69 7.06 -10.37
CA HIS A 436 -15.15 7.01 -8.98
C HIS A 436 -16.47 6.21 -8.83
N ARG A 437 -16.58 5.37 -7.79
CA ARG A 437 -17.75 4.51 -7.52
C ARG A 437 -19.10 5.26 -7.55
N ASN A 438 -19.16 6.47 -6.98
CA ASN A 438 -20.39 7.28 -7.00
C ASN A 438 -20.77 7.72 -8.41
N THR A 439 -19.78 7.96 -9.28
CA THR A 439 -20.02 8.32 -10.69
C THR A 439 -20.63 7.14 -11.42
N LEU A 440 -20.11 5.93 -11.20
CA LEU A 440 -20.67 4.71 -11.77
C LEU A 440 -22.11 4.46 -11.29
N SER A 441 -22.38 4.53 -9.98
CA SER A 441 -23.74 4.38 -9.44
C SER A 441 -24.72 5.39 -10.05
N ARG A 442 -24.28 6.64 -10.22
CA ARG A 442 -25.10 7.68 -10.87
C ARG A 442 -25.40 7.34 -12.33
N ARG A 443 -24.42 6.85 -13.09
CA ARG A 443 -24.60 6.44 -14.50
C ARG A 443 -25.61 5.29 -14.62
N ILE A 444 -25.49 4.26 -13.77
CA ILE A 444 -26.42 3.14 -13.71
C ILE A 444 -27.85 3.63 -13.41
N HIS A 445 -28.03 4.45 -12.37
CA HIS A 445 -29.36 4.98 -12.01
C HIS A 445 -29.95 5.89 -13.08
N THR A 446 -29.13 6.65 -13.79
CA THR A 446 -29.61 7.47 -14.91
C THR A 446 -30.07 6.60 -16.07
N MET A 447 -29.33 5.54 -16.41
CA MET A 447 -29.71 4.65 -17.51
C MET A 447 -30.99 3.88 -17.21
N LEU A 448 -31.11 3.28 -16.02
CA LEU A 448 -32.34 2.61 -15.59
C LEU A 448 -33.55 3.54 -15.67
N ARG A 449 -33.43 4.78 -15.18
CA ARG A 449 -34.54 5.76 -15.27
C ARG A 449 -34.88 6.14 -16.70
N ALA A 450 -33.89 6.30 -17.57
CA ALA A 450 -34.10 6.66 -18.97
C ALA A 450 -34.76 5.54 -19.78
N THR A 451 -34.52 4.27 -19.42
CA THR A 451 -35.21 3.10 -20.01
C THR A 451 -36.53 2.77 -19.31
N GLY A 452 -36.98 3.58 -18.35
CA GLY A 452 -38.23 3.36 -17.59
C GLY A 452 -38.18 2.23 -16.56
N LEU A 453 -36.99 1.75 -16.22
CA LEU A 453 -36.74 0.66 -15.28
C LEU A 453 -36.52 1.19 -13.85
N ALA A 454 -36.95 0.41 -12.84
CA ALA A 454 -36.81 0.80 -11.44
C ALA A 454 -35.39 0.53 -10.92
N THR A 455 -34.84 1.47 -10.14
CA THR A 455 -33.44 1.39 -9.66
C THR A 455 -33.24 0.43 -8.49
N ASP A 456 -34.30 0.10 -7.76
CA ASP A 456 -34.31 -0.76 -6.57
C ASP A 456 -34.62 -2.23 -6.88
N ARG A 457 -35.08 -2.54 -8.10
CA ARG A 457 -35.46 -3.91 -8.49
C ARG A 457 -34.31 -4.64 -9.17
N THR A 458 -33.90 -5.77 -8.59
CA THR A 458 -32.87 -6.65 -9.20
C THR A 458 -33.28 -7.16 -10.58
N ALA A 459 -34.57 -7.48 -10.78
CA ALA A 459 -35.09 -7.95 -12.08
C ALA A 459 -34.89 -6.90 -13.19
N ASP A 460 -35.07 -5.63 -12.87
CA ASP A 460 -34.91 -4.53 -13.81
C ASP A 460 -33.42 -4.31 -14.16
N ARG A 461 -32.52 -4.52 -13.19
CA ARG A 461 -31.06 -4.53 -13.43
C ARG A 461 -30.62 -5.68 -14.33
N ILE A 462 -31.15 -6.89 -14.11
CA ILE A 462 -30.90 -8.06 -14.96
C ILE A 462 -31.44 -7.80 -16.38
N THR A 463 -32.63 -7.21 -16.47
CA THR A 463 -33.26 -6.85 -17.75
C THR A 463 -32.37 -5.91 -18.58
N LEU A 464 -31.86 -4.85 -17.96
CA LEU A 464 -30.93 -3.92 -18.61
C LEU A 464 -29.61 -4.61 -18.99
N SER A 465 -29.06 -5.45 -18.10
CA SER A 465 -27.83 -6.21 -18.36
C SER A 465 -27.97 -7.13 -19.58
N LEU A 466 -29.08 -7.87 -19.67
CA LEU A 466 -29.34 -8.79 -20.78
C LEU A 466 -29.48 -8.06 -22.13
N ALA A 467 -30.19 -6.93 -22.15
CA ALA A 467 -30.31 -6.11 -23.35
C ALA A 467 -28.94 -5.59 -23.83
N LEU A 468 -28.07 -5.17 -22.91
CA LEU A 468 -26.72 -4.73 -23.23
C LEU A 468 -25.85 -5.87 -23.80
N GLN A 469 -25.96 -7.08 -23.23
CA GLN A 469 -25.25 -8.26 -23.74
C GLN A 469 -25.71 -8.66 -25.14
N ILE A 470 -27.03 -8.69 -25.40
CA ILE A 470 -27.58 -8.97 -26.73
C ILE A 470 -27.05 -7.95 -27.75
N HIS A 471 -27.07 -6.67 -27.39
CA HIS A 471 -26.62 -5.60 -28.28
C HIS A 471 -25.13 -5.72 -28.62
N ALA A 472 -24.29 -6.06 -27.65
CA ALA A 472 -22.85 -6.23 -27.86
C ALA A 472 -22.51 -7.50 -28.66
N LEU A 473 -23.20 -8.62 -28.42
CA LEU A 473 -22.93 -9.91 -29.07
C LEU A 473 -23.48 -10.01 -30.49
N HIS A 474 -24.63 -9.38 -30.74
CA HIS A 474 -25.39 -9.58 -31.98
C HIS A 474 -25.69 -8.28 -32.72
N GLY A 475 -25.26 -7.13 -32.20
CA GLY A 475 -25.53 -5.83 -32.80
C GLY A 475 -27.00 -5.39 -32.69
N PRO A 476 -27.35 -4.22 -33.26
CA PRO A 476 -28.74 -3.79 -33.37
C PRO A 476 -29.53 -4.70 -34.31
N ALA A 477 -30.85 -4.77 -34.12
CA ALA A 477 -31.72 -5.45 -35.08
C ALA A 477 -31.53 -4.80 -36.46
N THR A 478 -31.14 -5.60 -37.45
CA THR A 478 -31.13 -5.14 -38.84
C THR A 478 -32.59 -4.98 -39.27
N ASP A 479 -32.97 -3.81 -39.79
CA ASP A 479 -34.27 -3.67 -40.44
C ASP A 479 -34.40 -4.81 -41.47
N PRO A 480 -35.53 -5.53 -41.53
CA PRO A 480 -35.74 -6.49 -42.61
C PRO A 480 -35.58 -5.70 -43.91
N ALA A 481 -34.56 -6.07 -44.71
CA ALA A 481 -34.34 -5.46 -46.01
C ALA A 481 -35.69 -5.35 -46.72
N PRO A 482 -36.07 -4.18 -47.28
CA PRO A 482 -37.30 -4.09 -48.03
C PRO A 482 -37.26 -5.21 -49.07
N PRO A 483 -38.32 -6.03 -49.18
CA PRO A 483 -38.32 -7.15 -50.10
C PRO A 483 -37.86 -6.60 -51.44
N SER A 484 -36.73 -7.12 -51.93
CA SER A 484 -36.29 -6.86 -53.28
C SER A 484 -37.51 -7.12 -54.15
N HIS A 485 -38.04 -6.06 -54.77
CA HIS A 485 -38.98 -6.18 -55.86
C HIS A 485 -38.21 -6.85 -57.01
N ALA A 486 -38.00 -8.16 -56.87
CA ALA A 486 -37.86 -9.07 -57.98
C ALA A 486 -39.20 -8.99 -58.70
N ASP A 487 -39.24 -8.07 -59.66
CA ASP A 487 -40.26 -7.92 -60.67
C ASP A 487 -40.52 -9.32 -61.28
N PRO A 488 -41.62 -10.00 -60.91
CA PRO A 488 -41.96 -11.24 -61.57
C PRO A 488 -42.78 -10.82 -62.78
N ARG A 489 -42.13 -10.62 -63.93
CA ARG A 489 -42.86 -10.63 -65.20
C ARG A 489 -43.41 -12.05 -65.42
N PRO A 490 -44.73 -12.28 -65.40
CA PRO A 490 -45.28 -13.55 -65.83
C PRO A 490 -45.61 -13.40 -67.32
N SER A 491 -44.94 -14.19 -68.15
CA SER A 491 -45.44 -14.44 -69.51
C SER A 491 -46.74 -15.24 -69.42
N HIS A 492 -47.80 -14.66 -69.99
CA HIS A 492 -49.05 -15.27 -70.50
C HIS A 492 -49.45 -16.68 -70.04
N ALA A 493 -50.64 -16.79 -69.42
CA ALA A 493 -51.79 -17.49 -70.01
C ALA A 493 -53.05 -17.31 -69.13
N ASP A 494 -54.09 -16.73 -69.72
CA ASP A 494 -55.50 -16.82 -69.28
C ASP A 494 -56.00 -18.28 -69.54
N PRO A 495 -56.97 -18.84 -68.80
CA PRO A 495 -58.36 -18.43 -68.99
C PRO A 495 -59.25 -18.35 -67.72
N ARG A 496 -60.16 -17.39 -67.80
CA ARG A 496 -61.38 -17.06 -67.04
C ARG A 496 -62.50 -18.16 -67.04
N PRO A 497 -63.67 -17.98 -66.34
CA PRO A 497 -64.05 -18.32 -64.95
C PRO A 497 -65.31 -19.26 -64.88
N PRO A 498 -66.16 -19.40 -63.81
CA PRO A 498 -67.11 -18.36 -63.30
C PRO A 498 -67.53 -18.52 -61.78
N PRO A 499 -68.66 -18.00 -61.22
CA PRO A 499 -68.65 -17.02 -60.10
C PRO A 499 -69.59 -17.30 -58.88
N GLY A 500 -69.54 -16.43 -57.84
CA GLY A 500 -70.59 -16.24 -56.81
C GLY A 500 -70.06 -16.30 -55.36
N ALA A 501 -70.48 -15.52 -54.37
CA ALA A 501 -71.52 -14.49 -54.24
C ALA A 501 -71.24 -13.62 -52.99
N ALA A 502 -71.97 -12.50 -52.90
CA ALA A 502 -72.07 -11.49 -51.84
C ALA A 502 -72.14 -12.07 -50.39
N THR A 503 -71.89 -11.36 -49.28
CA THR A 503 -72.52 -10.12 -48.70
C THR A 503 -71.83 -9.98 -47.31
N GLY A 504 -71.58 -8.85 -46.64
CA GLY A 504 -72.41 -7.70 -46.31
C GLY A 504 -72.14 -7.27 -44.84
N HIS A 505 -72.40 -5.98 -44.54
CA HIS A 505 -72.48 -5.31 -43.21
C HIS A 505 -71.18 -5.07 -42.41
N ARG A 506 -70.69 -3.84 -42.14
CA ARG A 506 -71.21 -2.47 -41.87
C ARG A 506 -71.69 -2.23 -40.43
N LEU A 507 -71.16 -1.13 -39.85
CA LEU A 507 -71.55 -0.37 -38.65
C LEU A 507 -70.88 -0.81 -37.32
N GLY A 508 -70.42 0.07 -36.43
CA GLY A 508 -70.54 1.52 -36.41
C GLY A 508 -69.68 2.18 -35.32
N ARG A 509 -69.42 3.46 -35.56
CA ARG A 509 -68.78 4.50 -34.74
C ARG A 509 -69.32 4.56 -33.30
N HIS A 510 -68.51 5.03 -32.34
CA HIS A 510 -68.79 6.28 -31.63
C HIS A 510 -67.56 6.83 -30.87
N ARG A 511 -67.27 8.11 -31.12
CA ARG A 511 -66.36 8.99 -30.38
C ARG A 511 -67.04 9.46 -29.08
N ALA A 512 -66.27 9.71 -28.02
CA ALA A 512 -66.37 10.93 -27.20
C ALA A 512 -65.14 11.13 -26.30
N ARG A 513 -64.70 12.37 -26.23
CA ARG A 513 -63.64 13.01 -25.41
C ARG A 513 -64.40 14.08 -24.54
N PRO A 514 -63.76 14.98 -23.78
CA PRO A 514 -63.06 14.90 -22.48
C PRO A 514 -63.66 15.88 -21.41
N ALA A 515 -63.12 15.92 -20.17
CA ALA A 515 -63.01 17.10 -19.26
C ALA A 515 -62.48 16.63 -17.89
N ARG A 516 -61.34 17.09 -17.35
CA ARG A 516 -60.91 18.39 -16.76
C ARG A 516 -60.99 18.42 -15.22
N ALA A 517 -59.81 18.61 -14.62
CA ALA A 517 -59.44 19.39 -13.44
C ALA A 517 -60.13 19.19 -12.08
N GLY A 518 -59.32 18.86 -11.07
CA GLY A 518 -59.65 19.01 -9.66
C GLY A 518 -58.36 18.98 -8.81
N THR A 519 -57.94 20.15 -8.37
CA THR A 519 -56.83 20.43 -7.44
C THR A 519 -57.03 19.78 -6.08
N HIS A 520 -56.00 19.17 -5.49
CA HIS A 520 -55.83 19.16 -4.03
C HIS A 520 -54.37 18.92 -3.62
N ARG A 521 -53.83 19.89 -2.87
CA ARG A 521 -52.65 19.81 -2.00
C ARG A 521 -53.17 19.43 -0.61
N PRO A 522 -52.51 18.52 0.13
CA PRO A 522 -51.86 18.89 1.41
C PRO A 522 -50.57 18.06 1.64
N ALA A 523 -49.46 18.55 2.19
CA ALA A 523 -49.13 19.04 3.53
C ALA A 523 -48.02 18.14 4.10
N HIS A 524 -47.09 18.81 4.79
CA HIS A 524 -45.90 18.25 5.40
C HIS A 524 -46.21 17.16 6.43
N HIS A 525 -45.48 16.04 6.37
CA HIS A 525 -45.22 15.22 7.54
C HIS A 525 -43.72 14.91 7.62
N GLN A 526 -43.05 15.56 8.57
CA GLN A 526 -41.74 15.16 9.06
C GLN A 526 -41.91 13.84 9.83
N GLN A 527 -41.29 12.76 9.34
CA GLN A 527 -41.07 11.55 10.12
C GLN A 527 -39.59 11.44 10.46
N ARG A 528 -39.30 11.59 11.75
CA ARG A 528 -38.01 11.29 12.39
C ARG A 528 -37.76 9.78 12.27
N TYR A 529 -36.65 9.39 11.65
CA TYR A 529 -36.11 8.05 11.77
C TYR A 529 -35.21 7.95 13.02
N PRO A 530 -35.30 6.85 13.80
CA PRO A 530 -34.43 6.63 14.95
C PRO A 530 -33.03 6.21 14.50
N ARG A 531 -32.03 6.65 15.28
CA ARG A 531 -30.61 6.24 15.15
C ARG A 531 -30.47 4.74 15.47
N PRO A 532 -29.59 4.00 14.77
CA PRO A 532 -29.19 2.67 15.21
C PRO A 532 -28.12 2.77 16.31
N ASP A 533 -28.32 2.01 17.38
CA ASP A 533 -27.34 1.80 18.45
C ASP A 533 -26.12 0.98 17.98
N PRO A 534 -24.93 1.19 18.58
CA PRO A 534 -23.71 0.47 18.24
C PRO A 534 -23.71 -0.98 18.80
N PRO A 535 -23.01 -1.93 18.15
CA PRO A 535 -23.02 -3.32 18.56
C PRO A 535 -22.24 -3.57 19.85
N HIS A 536 -22.88 -4.31 20.75
CA HIS A 536 -22.33 -4.86 21.98
C HIS A 536 -21.17 -5.82 21.73
N LEU A 537 -20.06 -5.59 22.45
CA LEU A 537 -18.95 -6.51 22.63
C LEU A 537 -19.38 -7.70 23.51
N GLY A 538 -19.39 -8.90 22.94
CA GLY A 538 -19.49 -10.17 23.67
C GLY A 538 -18.11 -10.73 24.06
N PRO A 539 -18.02 -11.55 25.13
CA PRO A 539 -16.77 -11.90 25.79
C PRO A 539 -15.98 -13.00 25.09
N ARG A 540 -14.65 -12.90 25.25
CA ARG A 540 -13.58 -13.77 24.75
C ARG A 540 -13.75 -15.23 25.21
N GLY A 541 -13.83 -16.15 24.26
CA GLY A 541 -13.58 -17.58 24.46
C GLY A 541 -12.07 -17.89 24.45
N LEU A 542 -11.60 -18.57 25.49
CA LEU A 542 -10.26 -19.17 25.59
C LEU A 542 -10.13 -20.35 24.59
N PRO A 543 -9.05 -20.47 23.80
CA PRO A 543 -8.72 -21.70 23.13
C PRO A 543 -7.82 -22.59 24.01
N GLY A 544 -8.07 -23.89 23.89
CA GLY A 544 -7.56 -24.93 24.77
C GLY A 544 -6.10 -25.32 24.53
N ARG A 545 -5.55 -25.95 25.58
CA ARG A 545 -4.25 -26.60 25.59
C ARG A 545 -4.23 -27.78 24.62
N HIS A 546 -3.39 -27.71 23.59
CA HIS A 546 -2.97 -28.88 22.83
C HIS A 546 -1.55 -29.31 23.20
N HIS A 547 -1.42 -30.62 23.35
CA HIS A 547 -0.26 -31.39 23.77
C HIS A 547 1.01 -31.11 22.95
N ARG A 548 2.13 -30.97 23.66
CA ARG A 548 3.50 -31.10 23.12
C ARG A 548 3.77 -32.56 22.72
N PRO A 549 4.38 -32.82 21.55
CA PRO A 549 5.13 -34.05 21.33
C PRO A 549 6.60 -33.90 21.74
N THR A 550 7.10 -34.92 22.42
CA THR A 550 8.49 -35.16 22.84
C THR A 550 9.40 -35.41 21.63
N PRO A 551 10.67 -34.97 21.63
CA PRO A 551 11.59 -35.28 20.53
C PRO A 551 12.26 -36.65 20.72
N GLN A 552 12.32 -37.45 19.65
CA GLN A 552 13.16 -38.64 19.53
C GLN A 552 14.51 -38.31 18.85
N PRO A 553 15.57 -39.11 19.09
CA PRO A 553 16.95 -38.72 18.86
C PRO A 553 17.46 -38.99 17.43
N LEU A 554 18.42 -38.16 17.01
CA LEU A 554 19.23 -38.29 15.79
C LEU A 554 20.16 -39.51 15.84
N PRO A 555 20.37 -40.24 14.72
CA PRO A 555 21.52 -41.10 14.54
C PRO A 555 22.56 -40.47 13.60
N GLY A 556 23.84 -40.65 13.95
CA GLY A 556 24.79 -41.23 12.99
C GLY A 556 25.79 -40.28 12.32
N HIS A 557 26.92 -40.11 12.99
CA HIS A 557 28.25 -39.85 12.44
C HIS A 557 28.55 -40.43 11.05
N ARG A 558 29.30 -39.68 10.22
CA ARG A 558 30.51 -40.14 9.47
C ARG A 558 31.27 -38.97 8.77
N PRO A 559 32.53 -39.14 8.31
CA PRO A 559 33.68 -38.55 9.01
C PRO A 559 34.53 -37.55 8.20
N ARG A 560 35.47 -36.94 8.93
CA ARG A 560 36.55 -36.03 8.51
C ARG A 560 37.43 -36.61 7.39
N ALA A 561 37.61 -35.84 6.32
CA ALA A 561 38.72 -35.98 5.38
C ALA A 561 39.94 -35.16 5.87
N ARG A 562 41.11 -35.80 5.88
CA ARG A 562 42.42 -35.18 6.13
C ARG A 562 43.01 -34.59 4.83
N PRO A 563 43.97 -33.65 4.92
CA PRO A 563 44.49 -32.92 3.77
C PRO A 563 45.65 -33.66 3.08
N HIS A 564 45.71 -33.55 1.75
CA HIS A 564 46.88 -33.89 0.96
C HIS A 564 47.88 -32.73 0.94
N ARG A 565 49.15 -33.04 1.17
CA ARG A 565 50.29 -32.17 0.86
C ARG A 565 51.32 -32.95 0.03
N ARG A 566 51.76 -32.29 -1.06
CA ARG A 566 53.01 -32.40 -1.83
C ARG A 566 53.20 -33.57 -2.80
N GLY A 567 53.18 -33.20 -4.09
CA GLY A 567 54.26 -33.42 -5.06
C GLY A 567 54.54 -32.06 -5.70
#